data_AF-A0A9W9UU58-F1
#
_entry.id   AF-A0A9W9UU58-F1
#
_cell.length_a   1.000
_cell.length_b   1.000
_cell.length_c   1.000
_cell.angle_alpha   90.00
_cell.angle_beta   90.00
_cell.angle_gamma   90.00
#
_symmetry.space_group_name_H-M   'P 1'
#
loop_
_entity.id
_entity.type
_entity.pdbx_description
1 polymer ?
#
loop_
_entity_poly.entity_id
_entity_poly.type
_entity_poly.pdbx_seq_one_letter_code
_entity_poly.pdbx_strand_id
1 'polypeptide(L)'
;MTTAMQLRHFNRELVFIVNPHGRYFHGEGRTQISNLSIKDQAKVIVPLLLEAFVTEFDGMPAPLAENKSAFAPYSWSTKDPLLARVVSARCRTVGIRSELCTVQVSDAQTVQIAGECWKKWKNDILHAMSMYDCCLTDDGEEKVEMGGGCEYCHFTPSFDRPLFPCTECDAAYYCSKECKSLRQIDHNVTCVGGLDQSVSP
;
A
#
# COMPACT_ATOMS: atom_id res chain seq x y z
N MET A 1 -1.86 28.22 -11.85
CA MET A 1 -1.54 26.83 -12.26
C MET A 1 -2.03 25.92 -11.16
N THR A 2 -2.79 24.88 -11.51
CA THR A 2 -3.51 24.03 -10.55
C THR A 2 -2.77 22.71 -10.43
N THR A 3 -2.04 22.49 -9.34
CA THR A 3 -1.45 21.17 -9.06
C THR A 3 -2.57 20.25 -8.60
N ALA A 4 -3.21 19.56 -9.53
CA ALA A 4 -4.36 18.70 -9.25
C ALA A 4 -3.89 17.38 -8.63
N MET A 5 -3.69 17.37 -7.31
CA MET A 5 -3.22 16.17 -6.63
C MET A 5 -4.30 15.09 -6.62
N GLN A 6 -3.99 13.83 -6.89
CA GLN A 6 -5.01 12.78 -6.96
C GLN A 6 -4.81 11.65 -5.95
N LEU A 7 -5.87 11.43 -5.14
CA LEU A 7 -6.00 10.30 -4.24
C LEU A 7 -6.22 8.97 -4.99
N ARG A 8 -5.33 8.00 -4.79
CA ARG A 8 -5.51 6.58 -5.15
C ARG A 8 -5.28 5.68 -3.92
N HIS A 9 -5.83 4.46 -3.93
CA HIS A 9 -5.86 3.54 -2.78
C HIS A 9 -5.02 2.29 -3.06
N PHE A 10 -4.02 1.96 -2.22
CA PHE A 10 -3.19 0.75 -2.36
C PHE A 10 -3.60 -0.24 -1.29
N ASN A 11 -3.89 -1.50 -1.66
CA ASN A 11 -4.30 -2.56 -0.72
C ASN A 11 -5.25 -2.09 0.40
N ARG A 12 -6.13 -1.13 0.09
CA ARG A 12 -7.08 -0.47 1.00
C ARG A 12 -6.45 0.39 2.12
N GLU A 13 -5.13 0.49 2.19
CA GLU A 13 -4.35 0.93 3.37
C GLU A 13 -3.53 2.21 3.21
N LEU A 14 -3.31 2.68 1.98
CA LEU A 14 -2.47 3.84 1.66
C LEU A 14 -3.26 5.01 1.03
N VAL A 15 -2.94 6.23 1.43
CA VAL A 15 -3.24 7.47 0.69
C VAL A 15 -2.14 7.71 -0.33
N PHE A 16 -2.38 7.32 -1.59
CA PHE A 16 -1.45 7.64 -2.69
C PHE A 16 -1.73 9.03 -3.24
N ILE A 17 -0.66 9.78 -3.40
CA ILE A 17 -0.59 11.21 -3.66
C ILE A 17 0.17 11.39 -4.98
N VAL A 18 -0.31 12.18 -5.93
CA VAL A 18 0.37 12.40 -7.23
C VAL A 18 0.39 13.87 -7.61
N ASN A 19 1.56 14.43 -7.90
CA ASN A 19 1.70 15.70 -8.61
C ASN A 19 1.68 15.41 -10.13
N PRO A 20 0.57 15.69 -10.85
CA PRO A 20 0.45 15.31 -12.25
C PRO A 20 1.41 16.07 -13.18
N HIS A 21 1.92 17.23 -12.74
CA HIS A 21 2.75 18.10 -13.56
C HIS A 21 4.19 17.62 -13.68
N GLY A 22 4.75 17.08 -12.59
CA GLY A 22 6.08 16.46 -12.55
C GLY A 22 6.05 14.93 -12.55
N ARG A 23 4.86 14.31 -12.45
CA ARG A 23 4.64 12.85 -12.33
C ARG A 23 5.27 12.22 -11.07
N TYR A 24 5.67 13.04 -10.10
CA TYR A 24 6.05 12.62 -8.75
C TYR A 24 4.84 12.12 -7.98
N PHE A 25 5.09 11.22 -7.03
CA PHE A 25 4.06 10.69 -6.14
C PHE A 25 4.59 10.56 -4.70
N HIS A 26 3.68 10.32 -3.77
CA HIS A 26 3.94 10.03 -2.36
C HIS A 26 2.94 8.98 -1.86
N GLY A 27 3.26 8.32 -0.76
CA GLY A 27 2.36 7.41 -0.08
C GLY A 27 2.32 7.71 1.40
N GLU A 28 1.14 7.98 1.95
CA GLU A 28 0.96 8.18 3.38
C GLU A 28 0.02 7.15 4.03
N GLY A 29 0.33 6.81 5.28
CA GLY A 29 -0.48 5.95 6.15
C GLY A 29 -0.27 4.44 6.02
N ARG A 30 -0.86 3.70 6.98
CA ARG A 30 -0.85 2.23 7.08
C ARG A 30 -2.18 1.74 7.67
N THR A 31 -3.31 2.15 7.11
CA THR A 31 -4.63 2.02 7.77
C THR A 31 -5.72 1.73 6.75
N GLN A 32 -6.56 0.72 7.01
CA GLN A 32 -7.62 0.22 6.11
C GLN A 32 -8.77 1.23 5.86
N ILE A 33 -8.45 2.34 5.20
CA ILE A 33 -9.35 3.44 4.87
C ILE A 33 -10.56 2.95 4.08
N SER A 34 -10.40 2.06 3.10
CA SER A 34 -11.53 1.72 2.21
C SER A 34 -12.68 0.97 2.90
N ASN A 35 -12.44 0.36 4.07
CA ASN A 35 -13.46 -0.35 4.83
C ASN A 35 -14.27 0.61 5.73
N LEU A 36 -13.84 1.87 5.85
CA LEU A 36 -14.50 2.91 6.63
C LEU A 36 -15.63 3.58 5.84
N SER A 37 -16.60 4.17 6.56
CA SER A 37 -17.58 5.07 5.93
C SER A 37 -16.87 6.27 5.30
N ILE A 38 -17.40 6.87 4.23
CA ILE A 38 -16.76 8.03 3.55
C ILE A 38 -16.52 9.21 4.52
N LYS A 39 -17.34 9.37 5.55
CA LYS A 39 -17.13 10.37 6.62
C LYS A 39 -15.89 10.05 7.46
N ASP A 40 -15.65 8.78 7.76
CA ASP A 40 -14.51 8.32 8.54
C ASP A 40 -13.23 8.23 7.69
N GLN A 41 -13.35 7.87 6.40
CA GLN A 41 -12.27 8.02 5.41
C GLN A 41 -11.75 9.45 5.43
N ALA A 42 -12.62 10.46 5.35
CA ALA A 42 -12.20 11.86 5.40
C ALA A 42 -11.55 12.26 6.75
N LYS A 43 -11.92 11.63 7.88
CA LYS A 43 -11.25 11.86 9.17
C LYS A 43 -9.79 11.37 9.16
N VAL A 44 -9.47 10.32 8.40
CA VAL A 44 -8.12 9.75 8.26
C VAL A 44 -7.33 10.45 7.15
N ILE A 45 -7.96 10.69 5.99
CA ILE A 45 -7.31 11.31 4.82
C ILE A 45 -6.84 12.74 5.11
N VAL A 46 -7.62 13.56 5.83
CA VAL A 46 -7.24 14.97 6.07
C VAL A 46 -5.94 15.09 6.89
N PRO A 47 -5.75 14.38 8.01
CA PRO A 47 -4.45 14.29 8.68
C PRO A 47 -3.31 13.84 7.77
N LEU A 48 -3.48 12.76 7.00
CA LEU A 48 -2.43 12.25 6.10
C LEU A 48 -2.07 13.24 4.97
N LEU A 49 -3.04 14.00 4.46
CA LEU A 49 -2.80 15.09 3.51
C LEU A 49 -2.05 16.28 4.14
N LEU A 50 -2.22 16.52 5.45
CA LEU A 50 -1.46 17.52 6.18
C LEU A 50 -0.05 17.03 6.53
N GLU A 51 0.07 15.75 6.89
CA GLU A 51 1.34 15.07 7.18
C GLU A 51 2.28 15.14 5.96
N ALA A 52 1.76 14.83 4.76
CA ALA A 52 2.46 14.95 3.47
C ALA A 52 3.01 16.35 3.10
N PHE A 53 2.76 17.40 3.90
CA PHE A 53 3.46 18.69 3.77
C PHE A 53 4.64 18.85 4.72
N VAL A 54 4.59 18.16 5.84
CA VAL A 54 5.54 18.25 6.96
C VAL A 54 6.59 17.16 6.84
N THR A 55 6.20 15.98 6.34
CA THR A 55 7.11 14.88 6.00
C THR A 55 7.86 15.21 4.71
N GLU A 56 9.20 15.14 4.78
CA GLU A 56 10.04 15.06 3.58
C GLU A 56 9.76 13.73 2.87
N PHE A 57 9.63 13.74 1.54
CA PHE A 57 9.25 12.53 0.82
C PHE A 57 10.50 11.65 0.71
N ASP A 58 10.50 10.51 1.41
CA ASP A 58 11.55 9.48 1.36
C ASP A 58 13.00 9.99 1.54
N GLY A 59 13.20 10.97 2.45
CA GLY A 59 14.52 11.52 2.76
C GLY A 59 15.15 12.38 1.66
N MET A 60 14.39 12.67 0.60
CA MET A 60 14.70 13.71 -0.38
C MET A 60 13.97 15.00 0.02
N PRO A 61 14.56 16.19 -0.20
CA PRO A 61 13.85 17.45 0.00
C PRO A 61 12.56 17.41 -0.82
N ALA A 62 11.41 17.60 -0.16
CA ALA A 62 10.11 17.24 -0.72
C ALA A 62 9.96 17.70 -2.19
N PRO A 63 9.60 16.83 -3.15
CA PRO A 63 9.66 17.07 -4.61
C PRO A 63 8.75 18.22 -5.11
N LEU A 64 8.02 18.86 -4.21
CA LEU A 64 7.41 20.17 -4.41
C LEU A 64 8.46 21.29 -4.62
N ALA A 65 9.68 21.13 -4.07
CA ALA A 65 10.81 22.04 -4.23
C ALA A 65 11.44 21.99 -5.64
N GLU A 66 11.58 20.81 -6.26
CA GLU A 66 12.19 20.65 -7.59
C GLU A 66 11.42 21.39 -8.69
N ASN A 67 10.10 21.55 -8.53
CA ASN A 67 9.24 22.26 -9.47
C ASN A 67 9.52 23.77 -9.55
N LYS A 68 10.45 24.33 -8.75
CA LYS A 68 10.66 25.77 -8.51
C LYS A 68 9.38 26.52 -8.09
N SER A 69 8.34 25.78 -7.70
CA SER A 69 7.13 26.33 -7.10
C SER A 69 7.47 26.70 -5.67
N ALA A 70 7.45 27.98 -5.35
CA ALA A 70 7.73 28.46 -3.99
C ALA A 70 6.75 27.92 -2.92
N PHE A 71 5.69 27.20 -3.34
CA PHE A 71 4.66 26.67 -2.45
C PHE A 71 4.13 25.30 -2.91
N ALA A 72 3.67 24.55 -1.90
CA ALA A 72 2.59 23.57 -1.87
C ALA A 72 1.66 23.46 -3.10
N PRO A 73 1.10 22.26 -3.41
CA PRO A 73 -0.08 22.17 -4.28
C PRO A 73 -1.21 23.06 -3.74
N TYR A 74 -1.62 24.05 -4.53
CA TYR A 74 -2.70 24.98 -4.19
C TYR A 74 -4.10 24.34 -4.16
N SER A 75 -4.22 23.04 -4.47
CA SER A 75 -5.48 22.35 -4.70
C SER A 75 -5.35 20.85 -4.54
N TRP A 76 -6.44 20.19 -4.15
CA TRP A 76 -6.56 18.74 -4.15
C TRP A 76 -7.62 18.31 -5.14
N SER A 77 -7.54 17.06 -5.58
CA SER A 77 -8.59 16.44 -6.38
C SER A 77 -8.74 14.95 -6.05
N THR A 78 -9.87 14.38 -6.44
CA THR A 78 -10.05 12.93 -6.47
C THR A 78 -11.04 12.54 -7.56
N LYS A 79 -10.93 11.29 -8.03
CA LYS A 79 -11.89 10.72 -8.99
C LYS A 79 -13.29 10.50 -8.41
N ASP A 80 -13.45 10.59 -7.08
CA ASP A 80 -14.71 10.35 -6.37
C ASP A 80 -15.35 11.69 -5.94
N PRO A 81 -16.46 12.13 -6.56
CA PRO A 81 -17.12 13.39 -6.22
C PRO A 81 -17.68 13.44 -4.79
N LEU A 82 -18.08 12.29 -4.23
CA LEU A 82 -18.62 12.22 -2.88
C LEU A 82 -17.49 12.35 -1.86
N LEU A 83 -16.37 11.66 -2.08
CA LEU A 83 -15.17 11.81 -1.26
C LEU A 83 -14.63 13.25 -1.34
N ALA A 84 -14.53 13.84 -2.52
CA ALA A 84 -14.11 15.24 -2.71
C ALA A 84 -14.93 16.21 -1.82
N ARG A 85 -16.26 16.08 -1.86
CA ARG A 85 -17.18 16.88 -1.04
C ARG A 85 -16.97 16.67 0.46
N VAL A 86 -16.80 15.43 0.91
CA VAL A 86 -16.70 15.11 2.34
C VAL A 86 -15.32 15.48 2.91
N VAL A 87 -14.23 15.27 2.17
CA VAL A 87 -12.89 15.76 2.53
C VAL A 87 -12.88 17.29 2.58
N SER A 88 -13.46 17.98 1.59
CA SER A 88 -13.60 19.45 1.60
C SER A 88 -14.31 19.98 2.85
N ALA A 89 -15.42 19.34 3.25
CA ALA A 89 -16.16 19.69 4.46
C ALA A 89 -15.33 19.41 5.73
N ARG A 90 -14.58 18.30 5.76
CA ARG A 90 -13.70 17.95 6.88
C ARG A 90 -12.55 18.95 7.02
N CYS A 91 -11.92 19.40 5.93
CA CYS A 91 -10.87 20.42 5.95
C CYS A 91 -11.33 21.70 6.67
N ARG A 92 -12.53 22.21 6.34
CA ARG A 92 -13.12 23.37 7.03
C ARG A 92 -13.39 23.10 8.50
N THR A 93 -13.87 21.89 8.82
CA THR A 93 -14.18 21.46 10.20
C THR A 93 -12.93 21.43 11.09
N VAL A 94 -11.75 21.13 10.54
CA VAL A 94 -10.48 21.13 11.28
C VAL A 94 -9.73 22.48 11.22
N GLY A 95 -10.33 23.53 10.66
CA GLY A 95 -9.75 24.88 10.63
C GLY A 95 -8.68 25.13 9.56
N ILE A 96 -8.60 24.29 8.51
CA ILE A 96 -7.72 24.58 7.36
C ILE A 96 -8.19 25.87 6.66
N ARG A 97 -7.25 26.64 6.12
CA ARG A 97 -7.52 27.85 5.33
C ARG A 97 -8.49 27.56 4.18
N SER A 98 -9.47 28.44 3.96
CA SER A 98 -10.62 28.20 3.09
C SER A 98 -10.28 27.83 1.64
N GLU A 99 -9.22 28.41 1.11
CA GLU A 99 -8.67 28.18 -0.22
C GLU A 99 -8.11 26.75 -0.40
N LEU A 100 -7.52 26.18 0.66
CA LEU A 100 -7.03 24.79 0.67
C LEU A 100 -8.13 23.77 1.00
N CYS A 101 -9.30 24.22 1.45
CA CYS A 101 -10.45 23.37 1.76
C CYS A 101 -11.26 22.93 0.53
N THR A 102 -10.85 23.26 -0.69
CA THR A 102 -11.57 22.88 -1.91
C THR A 102 -10.89 21.71 -2.59
N VAL A 103 -11.42 20.52 -2.34
CA VAL A 103 -11.05 19.29 -3.06
C VAL A 103 -11.97 19.17 -4.27
N GLN A 104 -11.39 19.16 -5.46
CA GLN A 104 -12.09 19.10 -6.73
C GLN A 104 -12.32 17.65 -7.21
N VAL A 105 -13.15 17.47 -8.24
CA VAL A 105 -13.17 16.21 -8.99
C VAL A 105 -12.04 16.26 -10.02
N SER A 106 -11.20 15.22 -10.04
CA SER A 106 -10.09 15.13 -11.01
C SER A 106 -10.62 15.01 -12.44
N ASP A 107 -10.01 15.73 -13.37
CA ASP A 107 -10.26 15.56 -14.81
C ASP A 107 -9.66 14.23 -15.34
N ALA A 108 -10.05 13.85 -16.56
CA ALA A 108 -9.63 12.58 -17.16
C ALA A 108 -8.11 12.46 -17.37
N GLN A 109 -7.40 13.56 -17.67
CA GLN A 109 -5.95 13.57 -17.89
C GLN A 109 -5.21 13.38 -16.55
N THR A 110 -5.62 14.10 -15.51
CA THR A 110 -5.13 13.91 -14.13
C THR A 110 -5.37 12.48 -13.66
N VAL A 111 -6.55 11.91 -13.94
CA VAL A 111 -6.88 10.51 -13.64
C VAL A 111 -5.97 9.53 -14.38
N GLN A 112 -5.67 9.76 -15.65
CA GLN A 112 -4.73 8.94 -16.41
C GLN A 112 -3.32 9.02 -15.83
N ILE A 113 -2.77 10.23 -15.63
CA ILE A 113 -1.41 10.43 -15.12
C ILE A 113 -1.24 9.77 -13.75
N ALA A 114 -2.21 9.93 -12.84
CA ALA A 114 -2.18 9.27 -11.54
C ALA A 114 -2.21 7.73 -11.66
N GLY A 115 -2.81 7.18 -12.71
CA GLY A 115 -2.80 5.74 -13.01
C GLY A 115 -1.47 5.24 -13.58
N GLU A 116 -0.78 6.07 -14.35
CA GLU A 116 0.55 5.78 -14.86
C GLU A 116 1.60 5.80 -13.74
N CYS A 117 1.59 6.85 -12.91
CA CYS A 117 2.46 6.97 -11.73
C CYS A 117 2.25 5.79 -10.77
N TRP A 118 0.99 5.44 -10.53
CA TRP A 118 0.60 4.27 -9.74
C TRP A 118 1.14 2.95 -10.26
N LYS A 119 0.95 2.69 -11.57
CA LYS A 119 1.41 1.46 -12.20
C LYS A 119 2.93 1.35 -12.14
N LYS A 120 3.64 2.46 -12.36
CA LYS A 120 5.09 2.53 -12.19
C LYS A 120 5.49 2.16 -10.76
N TRP A 121 4.98 2.86 -9.76
CA TRP A 121 5.30 2.61 -8.35
C TRP A 121 5.00 1.17 -7.89
N LYS A 122 3.83 0.60 -8.25
CA LYS A 122 3.51 -0.81 -7.95
C LYS A 122 4.54 -1.77 -8.57
N ASN A 123 5.00 -1.49 -9.79
CA ASN A 123 6.01 -2.30 -10.47
C ASN A 123 7.42 -2.12 -9.85
N ASP A 124 7.79 -0.90 -9.47
CA ASP A 124 9.09 -0.60 -8.85
C ASP A 124 9.21 -1.32 -7.49
N ILE A 125 8.14 -1.34 -6.67
CA ILE A 125 8.10 -2.14 -5.43
C ILE A 125 8.16 -3.65 -5.71
N LEU A 126 7.39 -4.15 -6.67
CA LEU A 126 7.44 -5.57 -7.08
C LEU A 126 8.87 -5.98 -7.44
N HIS A 127 9.54 -5.17 -8.25
CA HIS A 127 10.91 -5.42 -8.68
C HIS A 127 11.88 -5.37 -7.49
N ALA A 128 11.76 -4.37 -6.62
CA ALA A 128 12.60 -4.25 -5.43
C ALA A 128 12.46 -5.48 -4.52
N MET A 129 11.23 -5.94 -4.24
CA MET A 129 10.99 -7.15 -3.46
C MET A 129 11.64 -8.39 -4.11
N SER A 130 11.43 -8.60 -5.42
CA SER A 130 12.04 -9.74 -6.14
C SER A 130 13.58 -9.69 -6.23
N MET A 131 14.20 -8.52 -6.03
CA MET A 131 15.65 -8.38 -5.96
C MET A 131 16.19 -8.82 -4.59
N TYR A 132 15.47 -8.55 -3.50
CA TYR A 132 15.89 -9.01 -2.16
C TYR A 132 15.85 -10.53 -2.00
N ASP A 133 14.98 -11.22 -2.74
CA ASP A 133 14.96 -12.69 -2.81
C ASP A 133 16.20 -13.28 -3.53
N CYS A 134 16.95 -12.47 -4.29
CA CYS A 134 18.09 -12.92 -5.11
C CYS A 134 19.47 -12.63 -4.50
N CYS A 135 19.57 -11.89 -3.39
CA CYS A 135 20.85 -11.37 -2.85
C CYS A 135 21.35 -12.07 -1.58
N LEU A 136 20.81 -13.25 -1.24
CA LEU A 136 21.18 -14.05 -0.05
C LEU A 136 21.90 -15.36 -0.42
N THR A 137 22.91 -15.29 -1.30
CA THR A 137 23.79 -16.42 -1.61
C THR A 137 25.25 -15.98 -1.68
N ASP A 138 26.13 -16.88 -1.21
CA ASP A 138 27.56 -16.70 -0.90
C ASP A 138 27.80 -15.83 0.35
N ASP A 139 28.36 -16.33 1.47
CA ASP A 139 29.17 -17.54 1.69
C ASP A 139 28.74 -18.35 2.94
N GLY A 140 28.58 -19.67 2.80
CA GLY A 140 28.70 -20.63 3.92
C GLY A 140 27.52 -20.76 4.90
N GLU A 141 26.74 -21.82 4.70
CA GLU A 141 25.74 -22.40 5.61
C GLU A 141 24.37 -21.67 5.77
N GLU A 142 23.33 -22.50 5.78
CA GLU A 142 21.89 -22.22 5.96
C GLU A 142 21.21 -21.26 4.95
N LYS A 143 20.74 -21.84 3.84
CA LYS A 143 19.72 -21.25 2.96
C LYS A 143 18.46 -20.85 3.75
N VAL A 144 18.24 -19.55 3.96
CA VAL A 144 16.91 -19.03 4.27
C VAL A 144 16.17 -18.78 2.95
N GLU A 145 15.49 -19.81 2.43
CA GLU A 145 14.60 -19.66 1.27
C GLU A 145 13.41 -18.77 1.67
N MET A 146 13.49 -17.47 1.39
CA MET A 146 12.34 -16.57 1.61
C MET A 146 11.22 -16.92 0.64
N GLY A 147 10.18 -17.56 1.17
CA GLY A 147 8.86 -17.63 0.55
C GLY A 147 8.78 -18.54 -0.68
N GLY A 148 9.02 -19.84 -0.50
CA GLY A 148 8.62 -20.85 -1.47
C GLY A 148 7.17 -20.65 -1.94
N GLY A 149 6.90 -20.92 -3.23
CA GLY A 149 5.54 -20.86 -3.78
C GLY A 149 4.60 -21.80 -3.03
N CYS A 150 3.28 -21.52 -3.07
CA CYS A 150 2.25 -22.25 -2.32
C CYS A 150 2.55 -23.75 -2.22
N GLU A 151 2.73 -24.28 -1.00
CA GLU A 151 3.24 -25.65 -0.78
C GLU A 151 2.46 -26.72 -1.56
N TYR A 152 1.15 -26.53 -1.79
CA TYR A 152 0.34 -27.48 -2.54
C TYR A 152 0.41 -27.32 -4.07
N CYS A 153 0.31 -26.09 -4.59
CA CYS A 153 0.14 -25.84 -6.03
C CYS A 153 1.30 -25.09 -6.69
N HIS A 154 2.38 -24.85 -5.94
CA HIS A 154 3.58 -24.11 -6.32
C HIS A 154 3.32 -22.71 -6.89
N PHE A 155 2.15 -22.12 -6.60
CA PHE A 155 1.79 -20.78 -7.01
C PHE A 155 2.77 -19.74 -6.41
N THR A 156 3.48 -19.03 -7.28
CA THR A 156 4.34 -17.90 -6.91
C THR A 156 3.47 -16.74 -6.38
N PRO A 157 3.77 -16.18 -5.19
CA PRO A 157 3.00 -15.06 -4.62
C PRO A 157 2.94 -13.85 -5.56
N SER A 158 1.87 -13.06 -5.40
CA SER A 158 1.74 -11.72 -6.01
C SER A 158 0.98 -10.79 -5.08
N PHE A 159 1.10 -9.46 -5.25
CA PHE A 159 0.39 -8.50 -4.38
C PHE A 159 -1.12 -8.71 -4.31
N ASP A 160 -1.75 -9.10 -5.42
CA ASP A 160 -3.20 -9.28 -5.50
C ASP A 160 -3.65 -10.66 -4.99
N ARG A 161 -2.70 -11.59 -4.76
CA ARG A 161 -2.88 -12.94 -4.20
C ARG A 161 -1.64 -13.33 -3.37
N PRO A 162 -1.50 -12.83 -2.12
CA PRO A 162 -0.41 -13.24 -1.23
C PRO A 162 -0.56 -14.70 -0.81
N LEU A 163 0.53 -15.29 -0.31
CA LEU A 163 0.45 -16.53 0.47
C LEU A 163 0.12 -16.21 1.92
N PHE A 164 -0.59 -17.11 2.58
CA PHE A 164 -0.90 -17.08 4.01
C PHE A 164 -0.04 -18.13 4.73
N PRO A 165 0.67 -17.77 5.81
CA PRO A 165 1.45 -18.73 6.58
C PRO A 165 0.54 -19.73 7.31
N CYS A 166 1.10 -20.88 7.66
CA CYS A 166 0.45 -21.85 8.51
C CYS A 166 0.44 -21.35 9.95
N THR A 167 -0.75 -21.01 10.44
CA THR A 167 -1.05 -20.50 11.80
C THR A 167 -0.56 -21.32 13.01
N GLU A 168 0.11 -22.45 12.78
CA GLU A 168 0.64 -23.34 13.82
C GLU A 168 2.17 -23.29 13.86
N CYS A 169 2.84 -23.43 12.71
CA CYS A 169 4.31 -23.48 12.63
C CYS A 169 4.98 -22.29 11.94
N ASP A 170 4.21 -21.40 11.28
CA ASP A 170 4.64 -20.30 10.41
C ASP A 170 5.64 -20.65 9.27
N ALA A 171 6.09 -21.91 9.17
CA ALA A 171 7.10 -22.39 8.24
C ALA A 171 6.58 -22.83 6.86
N ALA A 172 5.25 -22.91 6.67
CA ALA A 172 4.62 -23.34 5.43
C ALA A 172 3.62 -22.29 4.93
N TYR A 173 3.54 -22.10 3.61
CA TYR A 173 2.79 -21.00 2.99
C TYR A 173 1.78 -21.50 1.95
N TYR A 174 0.56 -20.96 1.98
CA TYR A 174 -0.56 -21.41 1.13
C TYR A 174 -1.31 -20.25 0.48
N CYS A 175 -1.66 -20.36 -0.81
CA CYS A 175 -2.43 -19.32 -1.50
C CYS A 175 -3.94 -19.32 -1.16
N SER A 176 -4.44 -20.37 -0.50
CA SER A 176 -5.83 -20.47 -0.07
C SER A 176 -6.00 -21.52 1.04
N LYS A 177 -7.17 -21.53 1.70
CA LYS A 177 -7.50 -22.53 2.73
C LYS A 177 -7.62 -23.93 2.14
N GLU A 178 -8.15 -24.05 0.93
CA GLU A 178 -8.27 -25.30 0.19
C GLU A 178 -6.88 -25.90 -0.07
N CYS A 179 -5.88 -25.09 -0.44
CA CYS A 179 -4.51 -25.55 -0.58
C CYS A 179 -3.88 -26.00 0.75
N LYS A 180 -4.17 -25.34 1.89
CA LYS A 180 -3.75 -25.83 3.22
C LYS A 180 -4.37 -27.19 3.52
N SER A 181 -5.68 -27.34 3.30
CA SER A 181 -6.40 -28.60 3.56
C SER A 181 -5.94 -29.75 2.65
N LEU A 182 -5.64 -29.50 1.38
CA LEU A 182 -5.21 -30.55 0.43
C LEU A 182 -3.83 -31.14 0.73
N ARG A 183 -2.90 -30.37 1.30
CA ARG A 183 -1.61 -30.89 1.81
C ARG A 183 -1.58 -31.05 3.34
N GLN A 184 -2.74 -31.04 4.02
CA GLN A 184 -2.79 -31.10 5.49
C GLN A 184 -2.21 -32.41 6.04
N ILE A 185 -2.44 -33.54 5.37
CA ILE A 185 -1.91 -34.84 5.80
C ILE A 185 -0.38 -34.83 5.79
N ASP A 186 0.23 -34.44 4.67
CA ASP A 186 1.70 -34.41 4.53
C ASP A 186 2.33 -33.30 5.38
N HIS A 187 1.66 -32.15 5.50
CA HIS A 187 2.15 -31.04 6.32
C HIS A 187 2.11 -31.36 7.81
N ASN A 188 1.10 -32.08 8.32
CA ASN A 188 1.04 -32.45 9.72
C ASN A 188 2.25 -33.29 10.18
N VAL A 189 2.93 -33.99 9.27
CA VAL A 189 4.19 -34.72 9.57
C VAL A 189 5.35 -33.76 9.87
N THR A 190 5.34 -32.55 9.31
CA THR A 190 6.40 -31.53 9.46
C THR A 190 5.97 -30.27 10.21
N CYS A 191 4.70 -30.17 10.62
CA CYS A 191 4.15 -29.02 11.35
C CYS A 191 4.54 -29.07 12.82
N VAL A 192 5.74 -28.57 13.15
CA VAL A 192 6.32 -28.62 14.51
C VAL A 192 5.56 -27.74 15.53
N GLY A 193 4.55 -26.97 15.10
CA GLY A 193 3.71 -26.14 15.97
C GLY A 193 2.53 -26.83 16.65
N GLY A 194 2.26 -28.11 16.31
CA GLY A 194 1.04 -28.81 16.71
C GLY A 194 1.22 -30.16 17.43
N LEU A 195 2.45 -30.54 17.79
CA LEU A 195 2.70 -31.78 18.55
C LEU A 195 2.42 -31.60 20.05
N ASP A 196 1.13 -31.60 20.38
CA ASP A 196 0.66 -31.85 21.74
C ASP A 196 1.14 -33.24 22.20
N GLN A 197 1.78 -33.33 23.36
CA GLN A 197 2.51 -34.54 23.82
C GLN A 197 1.57 -35.60 24.40
N SER A 198 0.48 -35.95 23.69
CA SER A 198 -0.62 -36.75 24.22
C SER A 198 -0.74 -38.16 23.64
N VAL A 199 0.39 -38.86 23.43
CA VAL A 199 0.39 -40.34 23.33
C VAL A 199 1.61 -40.92 24.05
N SER A 200 1.38 -41.49 25.23
CA SER A 200 2.27 -42.47 25.87
C SER A 200 1.46 -43.72 26.17
N PRO A 201 1.83 -44.90 25.67
CA PRO A 201 1.50 -46.19 26.27
C PRO A 201 2.42 -46.51 27.45
#